data_AF-A0A2I0IRA8-F1
#
_entry.id   AF-A0A2I0IRA8-F1
#
_cell.length_a   1.000
_cell.length_b   1.000
_cell.length_c   1.000
_cell.angle_alpha   90.00
_cell.angle_beta   90.00
_cell.angle_gamma   90.00
#
_symmetry.space_group_name_H-M   'P 1'
#
loop_
_entity.id
_entity.type
_entity.pdbx_description
1 polymer ?
#
loop_
_entity_poly.entity_id
_entity_poly.type
_entity_poly.pdbx_seq_one_letter_code
_entity_poly.pdbx_strand_id
1 'polypeptide(L)'
;MTSSPALNRTQSLTDALRQSRLHMRRCFAQYMEKGKRVMKLHHLMDEMEKVIEDKSERDQVLGSDLGFIVCYTQEAIVVPPHIIFAIRRNPGYWEFTKVRSDDLAAEHINVADYLKYKEMIYDEEWAKDENALEVDFGAFDFLTPHMTLSSSIGNGVDFISKFLSSKLSRGDDSAQPL
;
A
#
# COMPACT_ATOMS: atom_id res chain seq x y z
N MET A 1 -16.18 -17.00 -9.69
CA MET A 1 -14.77 -17.10 -9.28
C MET A 1 -13.95 -16.14 -10.12
N THR A 2 -13.96 -14.86 -9.76
CA THR A 2 -13.16 -13.81 -10.39
C THR A 2 -11.83 -13.78 -9.66
N SER A 3 -10.74 -14.11 -10.35
CA SER A 3 -9.38 -13.96 -9.82
C SER A 3 -9.21 -12.54 -9.26
N SER A 4 -8.81 -12.45 -8.01
CA SER A 4 -8.79 -11.23 -7.22
C SER A 4 -7.96 -10.13 -7.90
N PRO A 5 -8.45 -8.88 -7.99
CA PRO A 5 -7.72 -7.77 -8.61
C PRO A 5 -6.34 -7.52 -7.97
N ALA A 6 -6.14 -7.92 -6.72
CA ALA A 6 -4.85 -7.92 -6.05
C ALA A 6 -3.82 -8.88 -6.69
N LEU A 7 -4.23 -10.09 -7.10
CA LEU A 7 -3.33 -11.10 -7.69
C LEU A 7 -2.75 -10.63 -9.03
N ASN A 8 -3.59 -10.03 -9.88
CA ASN A 8 -3.15 -9.45 -11.16
C ASN A 8 -2.19 -8.26 -10.93
N ARG A 9 -2.38 -7.48 -9.87
CA ARG A 9 -1.51 -6.34 -9.51
C ARG A 9 -0.16 -6.79 -8.98
N THR A 10 -0.10 -7.84 -8.16
CA THR A 10 1.15 -8.41 -7.64
C THR A 10 1.99 -9.05 -8.74
N GLN A 11 1.35 -9.70 -9.71
CA GLN A 11 2.03 -10.23 -10.89
C GLN A 11 2.61 -9.07 -11.73
N SER A 12 1.82 -8.03 -12.01
CA SER A 12 2.30 -6.82 -12.69
C SER A 12 3.47 -6.15 -11.96
N LEU A 13 3.45 -6.08 -10.62
CA LEU A 13 4.57 -5.56 -9.82
C LEU A 13 5.81 -6.45 -9.92
N THR A 14 5.66 -7.76 -9.80
CA THR A 14 6.78 -8.71 -9.93
C THR A 14 7.40 -8.60 -11.33
N ASP A 15 6.57 -8.45 -12.36
CA ASP A 15 7.02 -8.29 -13.74
C ASP A 15 7.73 -6.96 -13.95
N ALA A 16 7.22 -5.85 -13.39
CA ALA A 16 7.89 -4.55 -13.38
C ALA A 16 9.28 -4.61 -12.73
N LEU A 17 9.38 -5.26 -11.56
CA LEU A 17 10.65 -5.45 -10.87
C LEU A 17 11.63 -6.29 -11.70
N ARG A 18 11.13 -7.27 -12.47
CA ARG A 18 11.94 -8.13 -13.34
C ARG A 18 12.42 -7.42 -14.60
N GLN A 19 11.66 -6.48 -15.16
CA GLN A 19 12.08 -5.69 -16.32
C GLN A 19 13.34 -4.87 -16.04
N SER A 20 13.48 -4.33 -14.83
CA SER A 20 14.66 -3.57 -14.38
C SER A 20 15.49 -4.34 -13.33
N ARG A 21 15.58 -5.67 -13.46
CA ARG A 21 16.15 -6.55 -12.43
C ARG A 21 17.53 -6.14 -11.93
N LEU A 22 18.44 -5.73 -12.82
CA LEU A 22 19.80 -5.36 -12.43
C LEU A 22 19.80 -4.13 -11.52
N HIS A 23 19.15 -3.05 -11.96
CA HIS A 23 18.99 -1.81 -11.19
C HIS A 23 18.25 -2.06 -9.88
N MET A 24 17.23 -2.91 -9.88
CA MET A 24 16.46 -3.23 -8.67
C MET A 24 17.26 -3.96 -7.62
N ARG A 25 18.05 -4.97 -8.01
CA ARG A 25 18.90 -5.67 -7.06
C ARG A 25 19.94 -4.73 -6.44
N ARG A 26 20.49 -3.81 -7.24
CA ARG A 26 21.44 -2.80 -6.73
C ARG A 26 20.75 -1.80 -5.79
N CYS A 27 19.59 -1.28 -6.16
CA CYS A 27 18.82 -0.36 -5.31
C CYS A 27 18.41 -1.03 -4.00
N PHE A 28 17.93 -2.26 -4.05
CA PHE A 28 17.52 -2.98 -2.85
C PHE A 28 18.70 -3.34 -1.95
N ALA A 29 19.84 -3.72 -2.53
CA ALA A 29 21.08 -3.89 -1.77
C ALA A 29 21.46 -2.59 -1.05
N GLN A 30 21.38 -1.45 -1.74
CA GLN A 30 21.63 -0.13 -1.15
C GLN A 30 20.63 0.21 -0.04
N TYR A 31 19.34 -0.06 -0.25
CA TYR A 31 18.29 0.19 0.75
C TYR A 31 18.49 -0.66 2.01
N MET A 32 19.00 -1.88 1.88
CA MET A 32 19.25 -2.79 3.00
C MET A 32 20.56 -2.56 3.74
N GLU A 33 21.52 -1.83 3.16
CA GLU A 33 22.87 -1.64 3.72
C GLU A 33 22.85 -1.12 5.17
N LYS A 34 21.89 -0.24 5.48
CA LYS A 34 21.76 0.38 6.82
C LYS A 34 20.89 -0.43 7.78
N GLY A 35 20.52 -1.66 7.42
CA GLY A 35 19.69 -2.55 8.25
C GLY A 35 18.24 -2.10 8.34
N LYS A 36 17.61 -2.35 9.49
CA LYS A 36 16.19 -2.09 9.73
C LYS A 36 15.90 -0.59 9.79
N ARG A 37 14.99 -0.09 8.96
CA ARG A 37 14.62 1.33 8.94
C ARG A 37 13.35 1.64 8.17
N VAL A 38 12.78 2.80 8.44
CA VAL A 38 11.73 3.41 7.63
C VAL A 38 12.36 4.32 6.59
N MET A 39 12.00 4.15 5.33
CA MET A 39 12.39 5.00 4.22
C MET A 39 11.16 5.75 3.68
N LYS A 40 11.33 7.03 3.35
CA LYS A 40 10.33 7.84 2.67
C LYS A 40 10.73 8.02 1.21
N LEU A 41 9.86 8.58 0.39
CA LEU A 41 10.13 8.81 -1.04
C LEU A 41 11.49 9.46 -1.30
N HIS A 42 11.85 10.54 -0.60
CA HIS A 42 13.15 11.20 -0.80
C HIS A 42 14.32 10.27 -0.47
N HIS A 43 14.24 9.45 0.60
CA HIS A 43 15.28 8.46 0.89
C HIS A 43 15.43 7.42 -0.23
N LEU A 44 14.30 6.95 -0.79
CA LEU A 44 14.30 5.97 -1.89
C LEU A 44 14.94 6.57 -3.15
N MET A 45 14.59 7.82 -3.47
CA MET A 45 15.11 8.55 -4.63
C MET A 45 16.60 8.87 -4.48
N ASP A 46 17.01 9.40 -3.33
CA ASP A 46 18.42 9.76 -3.06
C ASP A 46 19.35 8.53 -3.15
N GLU A 47 18.90 7.38 -2.64
CA GLU A 47 19.69 6.16 -2.68
C GLU A 47 19.64 5.48 -4.06
N MET A 48 18.54 5.62 -4.81
CA MET A 48 18.47 5.19 -6.21
C MET A 48 19.41 6.01 -7.10
N GLU A 49 19.46 7.32 -6.93
CA GLU A 49 20.35 8.21 -7.70
C GLU A 49 21.83 7.89 -7.48
N LYS A 50 22.21 7.47 -6.28
CA LYS A 50 23.58 7.01 -5.99
C LYS A 50 23.92 5.69 -6.67
N VAL A 51 22.94 4.84 -6.90
CA VAL A 51 23.12 3.51 -7.52
C VAL A 51 23.10 3.59 -9.04
N ILE A 52 22.25 4.44 -9.59
CA ILE A 52 22.05 4.63 -11.04
C ILE A 52 22.64 5.98 -11.43
N GLU A 53 23.96 6.00 -11.65
CA GLU A 53 24.72 7.21 -12.00
C GLU A 53 24.32 7.78 -13.37
N ASP A 54 24.00 6.90 -14.33
CA ASP A 54 23.57 7.31 -15.65
C ASP A 54 22.15 7.89 -15.62
N LYS A 55 22.04 9.16 -15.99
CA LYS A 55 20.77 9.89 -15.98
C LYS A 55 19.75 9.31 -16.96
N SER A 56 20.16 8.83 -18.13
CA SER A 56 19.26 8.24 -19.12
C SER A 56 18.69 6.91 -18.64
N GLU A 57 19.52 6.07 -18.02
CA GLU A 57 19.05 4.81 -17.40
C GLU A 57 18.09 5.10 -16.25
N ARG A 58 18.41 6.09 -15.41
CA ARG A 58 17.54 6.49 -14.31
C ARG A 58 16.19 7.00 -14.80
N ASP A 59 16.18 7.87 -15.83
CA ASP A 59 14.93 8.39 -16.40
C ASP A 59 14.10 7.26 -17.04
N GLN A 60 14.75 6.26 -17.64
CA GLN A 60 14.08 5.05 -18.16
C GLN A 60 13.45 4.23 -17.03
N VAL A 61 14.17 4.04 -15.92
CA VAL A 61 13.69 3.31 -14.73
C VAL A 61 12.52 4.06 -14.09
N LEU A 62 12.59 5.39 -13.96
CA LEU A 62 11.51 6.23 -13.44
C LEU A 62 10.31 6.33 -14.38
N GLY A 63 10.51 6.18 -15.69
CA GLY A 63 9.44 6.11 -16.68
C GLY A 63 8.73 4.74 -16.76
N SER A 64 9.27 3.73 -16.08
CA SER A 64 8.70 2.37 -16.04
C SER A 64 7.65 2.22 -14.93
N ASP A 65 6.98 1.07 -14.90
CA ASP A 65 6.07 0.68 -13.81
C ASP A 65 6.75 0.73 -12.43
N LEU A 66 8.07 0.53 -12.36
CA LEU A 66 8.82 0.70 -11.13
C LEU A 66 8.80 2.15 -10.64
N GLY A 67 9.06 3.11 -11.54
CA GLY A 67 9.03 4.53 -11.20
C GLY A 67 7.68 4.93 -10.63
N PHE A 68 6.60 4.35 -11.17
CA PHE A 68 5.27 4.46 -10.57
C PHE A 68 5.26 3.95 -9.12
N ILE A 69 5.72 2.72 -8.86
CA ILE A 69 5.73 2.17 -7.50
C ILE A 69 6.50 3.05 -6.53
N VAL A 70 7.70 3.49 -6.90
CA VAL A 70 8.54 4.35 -6.06
C VAL A 70 7.84 5.70 -5.80
N CYS A 71 7.36 6.38 -6.85
CA CYS A 71 6.74 7.70 -6.74
C CYS A 71 5.43 7.69 -5.94
N TYR A 72 4.65 6.61 -5.98
CA TYR A 72 3.40 6.47 -5.23
C TYR A 72 3.58 5.80 -3.86
N THR A 73 4.79 5.34 -3.53
CA THR A 73 5.12 4.84 -2.19
C THR A 73 5.15 6.00 -1.20
N GLN A 74 4.37 5.90 -0.13
CA GLN A 74 4.38 6.89 0.96
C GLN A 74 5.53 6.61 1.93
N GLU A 75 5.73 5.33 2.25
CA GLU A 75 6.84 4.85 3.06
C GLU A 75 7.18 3.40 2.68
N ALA A 76 8.45 3.04 2.85
CA ALA A 76 8.96 1.69 2.70
C ALA A 76 9.62 1.26 4.00
N ILE A 77 9.26 0.08 4.49
CA ILE A 77 9.83 -0.55 5.68
C ILE A 77 10.88 -1.53 5.22
N VAL A 78 12.14 -1.29 5.60
CA VAL A 78 13.25 -2.18 5.30
C VAL A 78 13.46 -3.09 6.50
N VAL A 79 13.26 -4.39 6.31
CA VAL A 79 13.61 -5.44 7.28
C VAL A 79 14.29 -6.57 6.51
N PRO A 80 15.63 -6.59 6.41
CA PRO A 80 16.35 -7.54 5.56
C PRO A 80 15.92 -9.01 5.83
N PRO A 81 15.70 -9.84 4.79
CA PRO A 81 15.90 -9.57 3.36
C PRO A 81 14.67 -8.98 2.64
N HIS A 82 13.73 -8.38 3.38
CA HIS A 82 12.46 -7.87 2.85
C HIS A 82 12.42 -6.34 2.83
N ILE A 83 11.73 -5.81 1.83
CA ILE A 83 11.31 -4.41 1.77
C ILE A 83 9.80 -4.40 1.58
N ILE A 84 9.09 -3.67 2.42
CA ILE A 84 7.64 -3.61 2.41
C ILE A 84 7.22 -2.19 2.02
N PHE A 85 6.48 -2.06 0.93
CA PHE A 85 6.02 -0.78 0.39
C PHE A 85 4.58 -0.50 0.79
N ALA A 86 4.33 0.69 1.35
CA ALA A 86 2.99 1.26 1.52
C ALA A 86 2.69 2.21 0.36
N ILE A 87 1.93 1.73 -0.61
CA ILE A 87 1.66 2.42 -1.88
C ILE A 87 0.28 3.08 -1.81
N ARG A 88 0.21 4.36 -2.20
CA ARG A 88 -1.03 5.15 -2.20
C ARG A 88 -1.24 5.84 -3.54
N ARG A 89 -1.85 5.11 -4.48
CA ARG A 89 -2.13 5.59 -5.84
C ARG A 89 -3.20 6.68 -5.86
N ASN A 90 -4.26 6.49 -5.08
CA ASN A 90 -5.40 7.39 -5.00
C ASN A 90 -5.72 7.72 -3.53
N PRO A 91 -6.27 8.90 -3.23
CA PRO A 91 -6.77 9.20 -1.91
C PRO A 91 -7.79 8.16 -1.44
N GLY A 92 -7.60 7.63 -0.23
CA GLY A 92 -8.46 6.59 0.36
C GLY A 92 -8.11 5.16 -0.04
N TYR A 93 -7.13 4.95 -0.93
CA TYR A 93 -6.70 3.62 -1.38
C TYR A 93 -5.25 3.33 -1.01
N TRP A 94 -5.04 2.23 -0.29
CA TRP A 94 -3.72 1.74 0.12
C TRP A 94 -3.49 0.32 -0.38
N GLU A 95 -2.27 0.06 -0.82
CA GLU A 95 -1.78 -1.27 -1.18
C GLU A 95 -0.48 -1.52 -0.43
N PHE A 96 -0.36 -2.68 0.22
CA PHE A 96 0.84 -3.07 0.96
C PHE A 96 1.48 -4.26 0.26
N THR A 97 2.75 -4.12 -0.13
CA THR A 97 3.48 -5.18 -0.82
C THR A 97 4.82 -5.45 -0.17
N LYS A 98 5.05 -6.70 0.22
CA LYS A 98 6.33 -7.23 0.64
C LYS A 98 7.12 -7.70 -0.58
N VAL A 99 8.37 -7.30 -0.70
CA VAL A 99 9.28 -7.72 -1.77
C VAL A 99 10.53 -8.32 -1.15
N ARG A 100 10.93 -9.50 -1.63
CA ARG A 100 12.18 -10.15 -1.23
C ARG A 100 13.35 -9.66 -2.09
N SER A 101 14.48 -9.35 -1.46
CA SER A 101 15.65 -8.80 -2.16
C SER A 101 16.29 -9.74 -3.19
N ASP A 102 16.27 -11.04 -2.92
CA ASP A 102 17.15 -11.98 -3.61
C ASP A 102 16.67 -12.31 -5.01
N ASP A 103 15.36 -12.52 -5.15
CA ASP A 103 14.68 -12.90 -6.39
C ASP A 103 13.61 -11.90 -6.84
N LEU A 104 13.46 -10.78 -6.12
CA LEU A 104 12.47 -9.73 -6.39
C LEU A 104 11.03 -10.26 -6.43
N ALA A 105 10.75 -11.36 -5.72
CA ALA A 105 9.39 -11.85 -5.58
C ALA A 105 8.58 -10.85 -4.73
N ALA A 106 7.46 -10.38 -5.30
CA ALA A 106 6.53 -9.50 -4.61
C ALA A 106 5.28 -10.28 -4.16
N GLU A 107 4.78 -9.93 -2.98
CA GLU A 107 3.60 -10.52 -2.35
C GLU A 107 2.75 -9.39 -1.74
N HIS A 108 1.46 -9.37 -2.06
CA HIS A 108 0.53 -8.47 -1.39
C HIS A 108 0.30 -8.94 0.05
N ILE A 109 0.38 -8.02 1.01
CA ILE A 109 0.14 -8.30 2.43
C ILE A 109 -1.02 -7.46 2.95
N ASN A 110 -1.61 -7.87 4.07
CA ASN A 110 -2.66 -7.07 4.70
C ASN A 110 -2.04 -5.92 5.53
N VAL A 111 -2.90 -5.04 6.06
CA VAL A 111 -2.45 -3.89 6.86
C VAL A 111 -1.84 -4.30 8.21
N ALA A 112 -2.34 -5.36 8.85
CA ALA A 112 -1.81 -5.84 10.12
C ALA A 112 -0.37 -6.37 9.95
N ASP A 113 -0.13 -7.16 8.91
CA ASP A 113 1.21 -7.65 8.54
C ASP A 113 2.16 -6.47 8.27
N TYR A 114 1.70 -5.47 7.53
CA TYR A 114 2.47 -4.25 7.27
C TYR A 114 2.87 -3.55 8.57
N LEU A 115 1.94 -3.37 9.51
CA LEU A 115 2.19 -2.73 10.80
C LEU A 115 3.17 -3.55 11.64
N LYS A 116 3.07 -4.88 11.67
CA LYS A 116 4.04 -5.76 12.34
C LYS A 116 5.46 -5.58 11.80
N TYR A 117 5.63 -5.46 10.48
CA TYR A 117 6.94 -5.16 9.89
C TYR A 117 7.47 -3.79 10.34
N LYS A 118 6.59 -2.79 10.48
CA LYS A 118 6.95 -1.46 10.97
C LYS A 118 7.35 -1.47 12.44
N GLU A 119 6.64 -2.23 13.27
CA GLU A 119 6.94 -2.44 14.69
C GLU A 119 8.26 -3.17 14.88
N MET A 120 8.57 -4.17 14.04
CA MET A 120 9.80 -4.96 14.07
C MET A 120 11.09 -4.15 13.86
N ILE A 121 10.98 -2.90 13.38
CA ILE A 121 12.10 -1.94 13.36
C ILE A 121 12.50 -1.53 14.78
N TYR A 122 11.53 -1.43 15.69
CA TYR A 122 11.70 -0.90 17.04
C TYR A 122 11.74 -2.00 18.09
N ASP A 123 10.83 -2.98 18.00
CA ASP A 123 10.71 -4.08 18.95
C ASP A 123 10.26 -5.35 18.23
N GLU A 124 11.14 -6.35 18.21
CA GLU A 124 10.86 -7.64 17.56
C GLU A 124 9.93 -8.53 18.36
N GLU A 125 9.97 -8.45 19.69
CA GLU A 125 9.15 -9.30 20.55
C GLU A 125 7.71 -8.80 20.51
N TRP A 126 7.52 -7.47 20.58
CA TRP A 126 6.21 -6.86 20.40
C TRP A 126 5.59 -7.21 19.04
N ALA A 127 6.36 -7.10 17.95
CA ALA A 127 5.88 -7.39 16.60
C ALA A 127 5.46 -8.86 16.38
N LYS A 128 5.90 -9.78 17.27
CA LYS A 128 5.59 -11.22 17.22
C LYS A 128 4.59 -11.64 18.30
N ASP A 129 4.15 -10.73 19.17
CA ASP A 129 3.18 -11.04 20.22
C ASP A 129 1.81 -11.30 19.61
N GLU A 130 1.34 -12.55 19.72
CA GLU A 130 0.01 -12.97 19.26
C GLU A 130 -1.13 -12.30 20.05
N ASN A 131 -0.84 -11.71 21.21
CA ASN A 131 -1.80 -11.03 22.07
C ASN A 131 -1.71 -9.50 21.98
N ALA A 132 -0.90 -8.96 21.07
CA ALA A 132 -0.84 -7.53 20.83
C ALA A 132 -2.24 -6.98 20.49
N LEU A 133 -2.62 -5.88 21.14
CA LEU A 133 -3.95 -5.28 20.95
C LEU A 133 -4.06 -4.66 19.54
N GLU A 134 -4.95 -5.22 18.71
CA GLU A 134 -5.34 -4.65 17.42
C GLU A 134 -6.70 -3.95 17.55
N VAL A 135 -6.77 -2.66 17.20
CA VAL A 135 -8.01 -1.87 17.22
C VAL A 135 -8.57 -1.76 15.80
N ASP A 136 -9.64 -2.51 15.52
CA ASP A 136 -10.31 -2.51 14.21
C ASP A 136 -11.73 -1.91 14.29
N PHE A 137 -11.90 -0.71 13.74
CA PHE A 137 -13.20 -0.06 13.62
C PHE A 137 -14.03 -0.56 12.42
N GLY A 138 -13.39 -1.17 11.42
CA GLY A 138 -14.08 -1.76 10.25
C GLY A 138 -14.99 -2.91 10.64
N ALA A 139 -14.70 -3.59 11.76
CA ALA A 139 -15.54 -4.64 12.33
C ALA A 139 -16.92 -4.16 12.81
N PHE A 140 -17.16 -2.84 12.92
CA PHE A 140 -18.44 -2.28 13.35
C PHE A 140 -19.25 -1.64 12.22
N ASP A 141 -18.70 -1.59 11.00
CA ASP A 141 -19.17 -0.70 9.93
C ASP A 141 -20.16 -1.34 8.94
N PHE A 142 -20.96 -2.32 9.40
CA PHE A 142 -21.84 -3.10 8.49
C PHE A 142 -23.10 -2.36 8.04
N LEU A 143 -23.52 -1.34 8.78
CA LEU A 143 -24.81 -0.67 8.55
C LEU A 143 -24.67 0.64 7.77
N THR A 144 -23.45 1.18 7.66
CA THR A 144 -23.20 2.48 7.05
C THR A 144 -22.79 2.28 5.59
N PRO A 145 -23.51 2.86 4.62
CA PRO A 145 -23.06 2.83 3.24
C PRO A 145 -21.78 3.65 3.08
N HIS A 146 -20.85 3.18 2.25
CA HIS A 146 -19.60 3.89 1.95
C HIS A 146 -19.57 4.45 0.53
N MET A 147 -18.97 5.63 0.39
CA MET A 147 -18.60 6.19 -0.91
C MET A 147 -17.30 5.54 -1.38
N THR A 148 -17.27 5.03 -2.62
CA THR A 148 -16.10 4.35 -3.19
C THR A 148 -15.26 5.24 -4.10
N LEU A 149 -15.76 6.41 -4.51
CA LEU A 149 -15.06 7.33 -5.39
C LEU A 149 -14.17 8.29 -4.59
N SER A 150 -12.88 8.40 -4.93
CA SER A 150 -11.98 9.34 -4.23
C SER A 150 -12.42 10.80 -4.41
N SER A 151 -13.02 11.15 -5.55
CA SER A 151 -13.57 12.51 -5.80
C SER A 151 -14.76 12.88 -4.92
N SER A 152 -15.33 11.89 -4.24
CA SER A 152 -16.50 12.05 -3.38
C SER A 152 -16.14 12.29 -1.91
N ILE A 153 -14.86 12.21 -1.55
CA ILE A 153 -14.38 12.47 -0.19
C ILE A 153 -14.77 13.91 0.22
N GLY A 154 -15.37 14.04 1.39
CA GLY A 154 -15.87 15.33 1.92
C GLY A 154 -17.35 15.60 1.63
N ASN A 155 -18.02 14.82 0.77
CA ASN A 155 -19.43 15.03 0.38
C ASN A 155 -20.40 14.05 1.08
N GLY A 156 -20.14 13.76 2.36
CA GLY A 156 -20.89 12.74 3.10
C GLY A 156 -22.37 13.06 3.31
N VAL A 157 -22.72 14.33 3.56
CA VAL A 157 -24.11 14.76 3.78
C VAL A 157 -24.96 14.54 2.54
N ASP A 158 -24.44 14.86 1.35
CA ASP A 158 -25.15 14.64 0.08
C ASP A 158 -25.39 13.15 -0.17
N PHE A 159 -24.39 12.32 0.15
CA PHE A 159 -24.50 10.87 0.00
C PHE A 159 -25.55 10.28 0.93
N ILE A 160 -25.48 10.62 2.22
CA ILE A 160 -26.44 10.17 3.22
C ILE A 160 -27.84 10.69 2.89
N SER A 161 -27.98 11.93 2.45
CA SER A 161 -29.27 12.50 2.04
C SER A 161 -29.89 11.70 0.90
N LYS A 162 -29.12 11.40 -0.15
CA LYS A 162 -29.58 10.56 -1.28
C LYS A 162 -29.94 9.14 -0.81
N PHE A 163 -29.12 8.56 0.05
CA PHE A 163 -29.34 7.21 0.58
C PHE A 163 -30.61 7.13 1.44
N LEU A 164 -30.80 8.09 2.35
CA LEU A 164 -32.00 8.17 3.20
C LEU A 164 -33.25 8.43 2.37
N SER A 165 -33.21 9.39 1.44
CA SER A 165 -34.33 9.64 0.51
C SER A 165 -34.72 8.39 -0.28
N SER A 166 -33.74 7.59 -0.71
CA SER A 166 -34.00 6.31 -1.38
C SER A 166 -34.54 5.22 -0.44
N LYS A 167 -34.23 5.26 0.86
CA LYS A 167 -34.77 4.29 1.84
C LYS A 167 -36.21 4.65 2.25
N LEU A 168 -36.47 5.93 2.49
CA LEU A 168 -37.77 6.47 2.89
C LEU A 168 -38.84 6.32 1.80
N SER A 169 -38.45 6.20 0.53
CA SER A 169 -39.39 6.02 -0.58
C SER A 169 -39.83 4.57 -0.83
N ARG A 170 -39.31 3.59 -0.08
CA ARG A 170 -39.53 2.15 -0.34
C ARG A 170 -40.75 1.54 0.35
N GLY A 171 -41.42 2.23 1.26
CA GLY A 171 -42.69 1.77 1.86
C GLY A 171 -43.15 2.58 3.07
N ASP A 172 -44.41 2.43 3.45
CA ASP A 172 -45.07 3.24 4.51
C ASP A 172 -44.37 3.11 5.89
N ASP A 173 -43.84 1.93 6.22
CA ASP A 173 -43.12 1.70 7.49
C ASP A 173 -41.76 2.40 7.55
N SER A 174 -41.17 2.74 6.40
CA SER A 174 -39.84 3.36 6.36
C SER A 174 -39.84 4.83 6.80
N ALA A 175 -40.99 5.50 6.74
CA ALA A 175 -41.16 6.89 7.14
C ALA A 175 -41.56 7.08 8.62
N GLN A 176 -41.86 6.00 9.36
CA GLN A 176 -42.22 6.06 10.78
C GLN A 176 -41.22 6.78 11.70
N PRO A 177 -39.89 6.79 11.43
CA PRO A 177 -38.93 7.51 12.27
C PRO A 177 -38.86 9.04 12.07
N LEU A 178 -39.59 9.61 11.10
CA LEU A 178 -39.66 11.06 10.83
C LEU A 178 -40.71 11.75 11.69
#